data_AF-A0A2S4ZJL6-F1
#
_entry.id   AF-A0A2S4ZJL6-F1
#
_cell.length_a   1.000
_cell.length_b   1.000
_cell.length_c   1.000
_cell.angle_alpha   90.00
_cell.angle_beta   90.00
_cell.angle_gamma   90.00
#
_symmetry.space_group_name_H-M   'P 1'
#
loop_
_entity.id
_entity.type
_entity.pdbx_description
1 polymer ?
#
loop_
_entity_poly.entity_id
_entity_poly.type
_entity_poly.pdbx_seq_one_letter_code
_entity_poly.pdbx_strand_id
1 'polypeptide(L)'
;MLSAADDTETNPAHRVLAQRPSGLAVRGRGAWHQADALGEFRYVPPFSLPVRLFVEAKFTGRNVKLPTVRNGHGVVHDVNENVVTSVHGTDPSRPRPRYHYSYAVFSTAGFSRDAQEYALAHQISLVDLSMPDFAELRDLVATQAQRVHQALDALPPATRPRVHGVRSHLRRRLLEFVGDNGYFRHGDETPALPPDVAQPLDEIAAHLTSRRTPGLVLAFPSAPFVLGLASENLHAFVDHARRQPTHTVHLRRLPRTASHPVWQIRPAGDPGAYAMTFSLPEQVEAWIRAQEETVNDRARWIKRHVLSTMTVYWLDGDHTLTFQLRYTPVELRG
;
A
#
# COMPACT_ATOMS: atom_id res chain seq x y z
N MET A 1 1.43 -6.68 -9.49
CA MET A 1 2.84 -6.35 -9.18
C MET A 1 3.56 -6.10 -10.49
N LEU A 2 4.82 -5.68 -10.50
CA LEU A 2 5.67 -5.68 -11.69
C LEU A 2 6.93 -6.51 -11.39
N SER A 3 7.59 -6.93 -12.45
CA SER A 3 8.80 -7.74 -12.47
C SER A 3 9.78 -7.19 -13.51
N ALA A 4 11.02 -7.68 -13.50
CA ALA A 4 11.99 -7.30 -14.53
C ALA A 4 11.59 -7.80 -15.93
N ALA A 5 10.75 -8.84 -16.04
CA ALA A 5 10.28 -9.38 -17.30
C ALA A 5 9.23 -8.49 -17.99
N ASP A 6 8.61 -7.58 -17.25
CA ASP A 6 7.65 -6.60 -17.80
C ASP A 6 8.35 -5.48 -18.59
N ASP A 7 9.69 -5.39 -18.50
CA ASP A 7 10.50 -4.55 -19.37
C ASP A 7 10.98 -5.35 -20.58
N THR A 8 10.34 -5.12 -21.71
CA THR A 8 10.60 -5.82 -22.98
C THR A 8 11.76 -5.20 -23.77
N GLU A 9 12.50 -4.24 -23.19
CA GLU A 9 13.63 -3.58 -23.84
C GLU A 9 14.83 -4.54 -24.02
N THR A 10 15.20 -4.72 -25.29
CA THR A 10 16.29 -5.59 -25.73
C THR A 10 17.66 -4.98 -25.47
N ASN A 11 17.79 -3.65 -25.54
CA ASN A 11 19.06 -2.97 -25.26
C ASN A 11 19.25 -2.79 -23.74
N PRO A 12 20.27 -3.41 -23.12
CA PRO A 12 20.49 -3.32 -21.68
C PRO A 12 20.68 -1.89 -21.16
N ALA A 13 21.25 -0.98 -21.97
CA ALA A 13 21.45 0.42 -21.61
C ALA A 13 20.13 1.20 -21.45
N HIS A 14 19.04 0.64 -21.97
CA HIS A 14 17.74 1.28 -22.06
C HIS A 14 16.71 0.68 -21.11
N ARG A 15 17.06 -0.40 -20.42
CA ARG A 15 16.17 -1.03 -19.43
C ARG A 15 15.92 -0.11 -18.26
N VAL A 16 14.65 -0.01 -17.89
CA VAL A 16 14.15 0.72 -16.74
C VAL A 16 13.81 -0.19 -15.58
N LEU A 17 13.58 -1.49 -15.80
CA LEU A 17 13.42 -2.49 -14.75
C LEU A 17 14.54 -3.53 -14.81
N ALA A 18 15.07 -3.90 -13.64
CA ALA A 18 16.07 -4.94 -13.54
C ALA A 18 15.93 -5.74 -12.23
N GLN A 19 16.12 -7.05 -12.30
CA GLN A 19 16.29 -7.87 -11.12
C GLN A 19 17.72 -7.70 -10.61
N ARG A 20 17.85 -7.23 -9.37
CA ARG A 20 19.14 -7.07 -8.66
C ARG A 20 19.18 -8.00 -7.44
N PRO A 21 20.36 -8.21 -6.81
CA PRO A 21 20.50 -9.16 -5.70
C PRO A 21 19.50 -8.96 -4.56
N SER A 22 19.10 -7.71 -4.34
CA SER A 22 18.21 -7.31 -3.26
C SER A 22 16.73 -7.21 -3.66
N GLY A 23 16.39 -7.30 -4.95
CA GLY A 23 15.01 -7.24 -5.44
C GLY A 23 14.87 -6.57 -6.80
N LEU A 24 13.63 -6.23 -7.14
CA LEU A 24 13.33 -5.44 -8.33
C LEU A 24 13.87 -4.01 -8.14
N ALA A 25 14.57 -3.51 -9.15
CA ALA A 25 15.07 -2.15 -9.18
C ALA A 25 14.53 -1.39 -10.39
N VAL A 26 14.30 -0.10 -10.21
CA VAL A 26 13.87 0.86 -11.23
C VAL A 26 15.00 1.82 -11.53
N ARG A 27 15.25 2.08 -12.82
CA ARG A 27 16.25 3.05 -13.27
C ARG A 27 15.72 4.47 -13.09
N GLY A 28 16.40 5.26 -12.28
CA GLY A 28 16.31 6.71 -12.29
C GLY A 28 17.38 7.35 -13.16
N ARG A 29 17.36 8.68 -13.24
CA ARG A 29 18.32 9.48 -14.01
C ARG A 29 19.74 9.30 -13.47
N GLY A 30 19.92 9.32 -12.15
CA GLY A 30 21.21 9.20 -11.48
C GLY A 30 21.56 7.77 -11.04
N ALA A 31 20.58 6.99 -10.57
CA ALA A 31 20.85 5.71 -9.93
C ALA A 31 19.81 4.62 -10.21
N TRP A 32 20.10 3.40 -9.76
CA TRP A 32 19.12 2.32 -9.68
C TRP A 32 18.51 2.31 -8.27
N HIS A 33 17.18 2.29 -8.19
CA HIS A 33 16.44 2.34 -6.93
C HIS A 33 15.68 1.04 -6.70
N GLN A 34 15.87 0.43 -5.54
CA GLN A 34 15.18 -0.82 -5.19
C GLN A 34 13.80 -0.55 -4.62
N ALA A 35 12.79 -1.28 -5.10
CA ALA A 35 11.45 -1.28 -4.54
C ALA A 35 11.20 -2.54 -3.71
N ASP A 36 10.48 -2.42 -2.59
CA ASP A 36 9.97 -3.61 -1.88
C ASP A 36 8.83 -4.24 -2.70
N ALA A 37 7.97 -3.38 -3.25
CA ALA A 37 7.03 -3.73 -4.29
C ALA A 37 6.86 -2.59 -5.32
N LEU A 38 6.60 -2.97 -6.57
CA LEU A 38 6.24 -2.05 -7.63
C LEU A 38 4.88 -2.48 -8.20
N GLY A 39 3.94 -1.54 -8.26
CA GLY A 39 2.63 -1.73 -8.87
C GLY A 39 2.49 -0.87 -10.11
N GLU A 40 1.69 -1.31 -11.07
CA GLU A 40 1.20 -0.49 -12.17
C GLU A 40 -0.32 -0.36 -12.04
N PHE A 41 -0.81 0.87 -12.15
CA PHE A 41 -2.24 1.11 -12.18
C PHE A 41 -2.76 0.71 -13.57
N ARG A 42 -3.70 -0.24 -13.62
CA ARG A 42 -4.17 -0.85 -14.88
C ARG A 42 -4.87 0.13 -15.81
N TYR A 43 -5.34 1.26 -15.29
CA TYR A 43 -5.96 2.33 -16.06
C TYR A 43 -5.01 3.52 -16.16
N VAL A 44 -4.96 4.16 -17.32
CA VAL A 44 -4.22 5.41 -17.51
C VAL A 44 -5.16 6.57 -17.24
N PRO A 45 -4.95 7.37 -16.19
CA PRO A 45 -5.79 8.55 -15.95
C PRO A 45 -5.77 9.48 -17.17
N PRO A 46 -6.91 10.04 -17.61
CA PRO A 46 -6.93 10.99 -18.72
C PRO A 46 -5.98 12.15 -18.45
N PHE A 47 -5.28 12.60 -19.49
CA PHE A 47 -4.30 13.69 -19.42
C PHE A 47 -3.09 13.41 -18.51
N SER A 48 -2.80 12.15 -18.19
CA SER A 48 -1.64 11.72 -17.41
C SER A 48 -0.86 10.60 -18.10
N LEU A 49 0.33 10.30 -17.57
CA LEU A 49 1.09 9.10 -17.92
C LEU A 49 0.50 7.89 -17.18
N PRO A 50 0.72 6.65 -17.69
CA PRO A 50 0.50 5.44 -16.91
C PRO A 50 1.17 5.53 -15.54
N VAL A 51 0.42 5.21 -14.48
CA VAL A 51 0.88 5.42 -13.11
C VAL A 51 1.50 4.13 -12.57
N ARG A 52 2.69 4.24 -11.98
CA ARG A 52 3.34 3.18 -11.21
C ARG A 52 3.46 3.58 -9.75
N LEU A 53 3.18 2.65 -8.84
CA LEU A 53 3.33 2.86 -7.41
C LEU A 53 4.59 2.17 -6.91
N PHE A 54 5.52 2.97 -6.40
CA PHE A 54 6.71 2.52 -5.70
C PHE A 54 6.36 2.34 -4.23
N VAL A 55 6.51 1.13 -3.70
CA VAL A 55 6.16 0.79 -2.32
C VAL A 55 7.41 0.47 -1.51
N GLU A 56 7.51 1.11 -0.36
CA GLU A 56 8.46 0.80 0.70
C GLU A 56 7.71 0.36 1.96
N ALA A 57 8.11 -0.75 2.56
CA ALA A 57 7.47 -1.30 3.76
C ALA A 57 8.45 -1.33 4.94
N LYS A 58 8.01 -0.77 6.08
CA LYS A 58 8.78 -0.74 7.32
C LYS A 58 8.06 -1.52 8.41
N PHE A 59 8.59 -2.70 8.70
CA PHE A 59 8.19 -3.53 9.83
C PHE A 59 9.19 -3.32 10.98
N THR A 60 8.99 -2.28 11.79
CA THR A 60 9.87 -1.91 12.89
C THR A 60 9.07 -1.57 14.15
N GLY A 61 9.67 -1.71 15.33
CA GLY A 61 9.05 -1.31 16.61
C GLY A 61 9.10 0.19 16.90
N ARG A 62 9.59 1.01 15.96
CA ARG A 62 9.71 2.46 16.10
C ARG A 62 9.10 3.15 14.89
N ASN A 63 8.52 4.33 15.10
CA ASN A 63 7.94 5.13 14.03
C ASN A 63 8.97 5.44 12.95
N VAL A 64 8.53 5.40 11.69
CA VAL A 64 9.32 5.83 10.54
C VAL A 64 9.63 7.31 10.68
N LYS A 65 10.90 7.65 10.47
CA LYS A 65 11.44 9.01 10.64
C LYS A 65 11.61 9.71 9.29
N LEU A 66 11.76 11.03 9.38
CA LEU A 66 11.93 11.93 8.23
C LEU A 66 12.98 11.46 7.20
N PRO A 67 14.15 10.90 7.56
CA PRO A 67 15.13 10.45 6.56
C PRO A 67 14.59 9.40 5.58
N THR A 68 13.71 8.51 6.03
CA THR A 68 13.09 7.49 5.16
C THR A 68 12.18 8.13 4.12
N VAL A 69 11.34 9.08 4.53
CA VAL A 69 10.43 9.79 3.62
C VAL A 69 11.21 10.69 2.65
N ARG A 70 12.25 11.37 3.12
CA ARG A 70 13.17 12.16 2.26
C ARG A 70 13.86 11.30 1.21
N ASN A 71 14.29 10.09 1.59
CA ASN A 71 14.85 9.14 0.63
C ASN A 71 13.81 8.78 -0.44
N GLY A 72 12.58 8.44 -0.04
CA GLY A 72 11.48 8.16 -0.98
C GLY A 72 11.19 9.32 -1.95
N HIS A 73 11.22 10.56 -1.46
CA HIS A 73 11.10 11.75 -2.31
C HIS A 73 12.24 11.83 -3.34
N GLY A 74 13.49 11.62 -2.92
CA GLY A 74 14.64 11.60 -3.82
C GLY A 74 14.54 10.51 -4.89
N VAL A 75 14.10 9.30 -4.50
CA VAL A 75 13.88 8.17 -5.41
C VAL A 75 12.83 8.53 -6.45
N VAL A 76 11.65 9.00 -6.04
CA VAL A 76 10.54 9.25 -6.97
C VAL A 76 10.86 10.41 -7.92
N HIS A 77 11.59 11.43 -7.44
CA HIS A 77 12.09 12.52 -8.27
C HIS A 77 13.09 12.02 -9.31
N ASP A 78 14.11 11.26 -8.90
CA ASP A 78 15.14 10.74 -9.80
C ASP A 78 14.55 9.79 -10.87
N VAL A 79 13.55 8.97 -10.49
CA VAL A 79 12.87 8.07 -11.42
C VAL A 79 11.96 8.82 -12.39
N ASN A 80 11.19 9.82 -11.93
CA ASN A 80 10.33 10.62 -12.81
C ASN A 80 11.12 11.55 -13.76
N GLU A 81 12.33 11.95 -13.38
CA GLU A 81 13.26 12.70 -14.21
C GLU A 81 14.05 11.82 -15.19
N ASN A 82 13.85 10.49 -15.17
CA ASN A 82 14.53 9.61 -16.10
C ASN A 82 14.01 9.83 -17.53
N VAL A 83 14.69 10.72 -18.27
CA VAL A 83 14.42 11.00 -19.67
C VAL A 83 15.07 9.91 -20.50
N VAL A 84 14.35 8.79 -20.64
CA VAL A 84 14.74 7.71 -21.55
C VAL A 84 14.32 8.07 -22.99
N THR A 85 14.77 9.23 -23.48
CA THR A 85 14.77 9.56 -24.90
C THR A 85 16.21 9.83 -25.28
N SER A 86 16.84 8.87 -25.93
CA SER A 86 18.08 9.09 -26.66
C SER A 86 17.80 10.06 -27.80
N VAL A 87 17.95 11.37 -27.53
CA VAL A 87 18.00 12.45 -28.54
C VAL A 87 19.41 12.52 -29.16
N HIS A 88 20.32 11.62 -28.78
CA HIS A 88 21.68 11.54 -29.30
C HIS A 88 21.80 10.41 -30.32
N GLY A 89 21.23 10.66 -31.50
CA GLY A 89 21.37 9.80 -32.68
C GLY A 89 20.65 10.45 -33.87
N THR A 90 21.27 10.42 -35.05
CA THR A 90 20.66 10.89 -36.31
C THR A 90 19.52 9.98 -36.80
N ASP A 91 19.32 8.83 -36.15
CA ASP A 91 18.22 7.91 -36.43
C ASP A 91 16.99 8.19 -35.56
N PRO A 92 15.77 8.05 -36.12
CA PRO A 92 14.54 8.11 -35.35
C PRO A 92 14.55 7.02 -34.27
N SER A 93 14.66 7.42 -33.01
CA SER A 93 14.59 6.49 -31.88
C SER A 93 13.15 6.07 -31.61
N ARG A 94 12.95 4.78 -31.32
CA ARG A 94 11.64 4.23 -30.96
C ARG A 94 11.07 5.00 -29.74
N PRO A 95 9.85 5.58 -29.83
CA PRO A 95 9.18 6.17 -28.67
C PRO A 95 9.05 5.15 -27.55
N ARG A 96 9.36 5.56 -26.32
CA ARG A 96 9.38 4.67 -25.15
C ARG A 96 8.23 5.01 -24.20
N PRO A 97 7.60 3.98 -23.59
CA PRO A 97 6.58 4.22 -22.58
C PRO A 97 7.21 4.97 -21.40
N ARG A 98 6.57 6.08 -21.03
CA ARG A 98 6.90 6.86 -19.84
C ARG A 98 5.85 6.60 -18.79
N TYR A 99 6.28 6.59 -17.53
CA TYR A 99 5.41 6.34 -16.40
C TYR A 99 5.52 7.51 -15.43
N HIS A 100 4.40 7.82 -14.77
CA HIS A 100 4.42 8.66 -13.59
C HIS A 100 4.54 7.75 -12.36
N TYR A 101 5.65 7.86 -11.65
CA TYR A 101 5.86 7.13 -10.41
C TYR A 101 5.32 7.94 -9.23
N SER A 102 4.49 7.30 -8.43
CA SER A 102 4.09 7.76 -7.10
C SER A 102 4.77 6.91 -6.03
N TYR A 103 4.93 7.43 -4.83
CA TYR A 103 5.63 6.74 -3.74
C TYR A 103 4.72 6.52 -2.54
N ALA A 104 4.74 5.31 -1.97
CA ALA A 104 4.04 4.97 -0.74
C ALA A 104 4.96 4.30 0.28
N VAL A 105 4.84 4.72 1.54
CA VAL A 105 5.51 4.08 2.68
C VAL A 105 4.47 3.44 3.58
N PHE A 106 4.63 2.16 3.88
CA PHE A 106 3.82 1.42 4.84
C PHE A 106 4.60 1.27 6.14
N SER A 107 3.98 1.51 7.29
CA SER A 107 4.65 1.39 8.60
C SER A 107 3.80 0.66 9.62
N THR A 108 4.38 -0.32 10.32
CA THR A 108 3.72 -1.03 11.43
C THR A 108 3.76 -0.30 12.76
N ALA A 109 4.55 0.77 12.86
CA ALA A 109 4.69 1.60 14.06
C ALA A 109 4.36 3.08 13.79
N GLY A 110 3.70 3.38 12.67
CA GLY A 110 3.33 4.74 12.28
C GLY A 110 4.54 5.60 11.89
N PHE A 111 4.34 6.91 11.93
CA PHE A 111 5.26 7.91 11.39
C PHE A 111 5.49 9.02 12.41
N SER A 112 6.70 9.58 12.48
CA SER A 112 6.92 10.82 13.25
C SER A 112 6.22 12.00 12.59
N ARG A 113 5.84 13.00 13.39
CA ARG A 113 5.26 14.26 12.90
C ARG A 113 6.01 14.87 11.71
N ASP A 114 7.33 15.09 11.82
CA ASP A 114 8.12 15.67 10.72
C ASP A 114 8.07 14.85 9.43
N ALA A 115 7.97 13.52 9.55
CA ALA A 115 7.85 12.62 8.41
C ALA A 115 6.47 12.77 7.73
N GLN A 116 5.41 12.93 8.51
CA GLN A 116 4.05 13.17 8.00
C GLN A 116 3.94 14.54 7.33
N GLU A 117 4.46 15.60 7.96
CA GLU A 117 4.46 16.96 7.40
C GLU A 117 5.24 17.02 6.07
N TYR A 118 6.41 16.39 6.02
CA TYR A 118 7.20 16.31 4.79
C TYR A 118 6.49 15.48 3.71
N ALA A 119 5.90 14.33 4.07
CA ALA A 119 5.17 13.49 3.12
C ALA A 119 3.97 14.23 2.51
N LEU A 120 3.22 14.98 3.32
CA LEU A 120 2.09 15.79 2.87
C LEU A 120 2.52 16.85 1.86
N ALA A 121 3.61 17.57 2.16
CA ALA A 121 4.15 18.62 1.29
C ALA A 121 4.66 18.07 -0.06
N HIS A 122 5.15 16.83 -0.07
CA HIS A 122 5.75 16.19 -1.25
C HIS A 122 4.88 15.07 -1.86
N GLN A 123 3.60 14.98 -1.45
CA GLN A 123 2.63 13.99 -1.95
C GLN A 123 3.10 12.53 -1.86
N ILE A 124 3.84 12.20 -0.81
CA ILE A 124 4.21 10.82 -0.49
C ILE A 124 3.07 10.20 0.32
N SER A 125 2.55 9.07 -0.16
CA SER A 125 1.47 8.37 0.52
C SER A 125 2.01 7.63 1.75
N LEU A 126 1.44 7.90 2.92
CA LEU A 126 1.78 7.19 4.15
C LEU A 126 0.62 6.27 4.53
N VAL A 127 0.90 4.98 4.68
CA VAL A 127 -0.08 3.97 5.10
C VAL A 127 0.31 3.47 6.49
N ASP A 128 -0.47 3.88 7.48
CA ASP A 128 -0.24 3.54 8.88
C ASP A 128 -0.93 2.22 9.26
N LEU A 129 -0.12 1.20 9.52
CA LEU A 129 -0.56 -0.11 9.99
C LEU A 129 -0.37 -0.28 11.49
N SER A 130 -0.11 0.79 12.26
CA SER A 130 0.02 0.75 13.73
C SER A 130 -1.32 0.72 14.47
N MET A 131 -2.43 0.93 13.76
CA MET A 131 -3.78 0.86 14.34
C MET A 131 -4.06 -0.50 15.01
N PRO A 132 -4.87 -0.53 16.09
CA PRO A 132 -5.22 -1.77 16.78
C PRO A 132 -5.82 -2.84 15.87
N ASP A 133 -6.58 -2.45 14.84
CA ASP A 133 -7.22 -3.38 13.92
C ASP A 133 -6.22 -4.21 13.11
N PHE A 134 -4.99 -3.73 12.95
CA PHE A 134 -3.90 -4.48 12.31
C PHE A 134 -3.03 -5.26 13.31
N ALA A 135 -3.34 -5.25 14.61
CA ALA A 135 -2.52 -5.92 15.63
C ALA A 135 -2.36 -7.41 15.37
N GLU A 136 -3.45 -8.12 15.08
CA GLU A 136 -3.42 -9.56 14.78
C GLU A 136 -2.49 -9.87 13.59
N LEU A 137 -2.57 -9.07 12.52
CA LEU A 137 -1.70 -9.23 11.36
C LEU A 137 -0.23 -8.98 11.72
N ARG A 138 0.05 -7.92 12.48
CA ARG A 138 1.43 -7.61 12.91
C ARG A 138 1.99 -8.72 13.78
N ASP A 139 1.20 -9.21 14.74
CA ASP A 139 1.62 -10.24 15.67
C ASP A 139 1.87 -11.56 14.94
N LEU A 140 0.98 -11.95 14.02
CA LEU A 140 1.21 -13.09 13.14
C LEU A 140 2.53 -12.97 12.38
N VAL A 141 2.74 -11.87 11.67
CA VAL A 141 3.96 -11.67 10.87
C VAL A 141 5.20 -11.69 11.77
N ALA A 142 5.15 -11.06 12.95
CA ALA A 142 6.25 -11.06 13.91
C ALA A 142 6.57 -12.47 14.42
N THR A 143 5.56 -13.21 14.89
CA THR A 143 5.72 -14.58 15.40
C THR A 143 6.28 -15.51 14.32
N GLN A 144 5.74 -15.45 13.11
CA GLN A 144 6.18 -16.32 12.02
C GLN A 144 7.56 -15.94 11.50
N ALA A 145 7.89 -14.65 11.43
CA ALA A 145 9.24 -14.19 11.10
C ALA A 145 10.28 -14.66 12.14
N GLN A 146 9.92 -14.67 13.43
CA GLN A 146 10.78 -15.20 14.48
C GLN A 146 11.00 -16.71 14.32
N ARG A 147 9.96 -17.48 13.98
CA ARG A 147 10.08 -18.92 13.68
C ARG A 147 10.98 -19.18 12.47
N VAL A 148 10.84 -18.40 11.40
CA VAL A 148 11.74 -18.46 10.24
C VAL A 148 13.18 -18.20 10.66
N HIS A 149 13.41 -17.15 11.46
CA HIS A 149 14.76 -16.81 11.92
C HIS A 149 15.39 -17.94 12.75
N GLN A 150 14.63 -18.50 13.70
CA GLN A 150 15.07 -19.64 14.51
C GLN A 150 15.39 -20.88 13.65
N ALA A 151 14.54 -21.18 12.67
CA ALA A 151 14.78 -22.28 11.73
C ALA A 151 16.03 -22.04 10.89
N LEU A 152 16.28 -20.82 10.42
CA LEU A 152 17.49 -20.47 9.67
C LEU A 152 18.75 -20.58 10.52
N ASP A 153 18.68 -20.19 11.80
CA ASP A 153 19.82 -20.23 12.72
C ASP A 153 20.21 -21.67 13.08
N ALA A 154 19.25 -22.59 13.14
CA ALA A 154 19.47 -24.02 13.37
C ALA A 154 20.14 -24.73 12.18
N LEU A 155 20.08 -24.15 10.96
CA LEU A 155 20.67 -24.76 9.77
C LEU A 155 22.18 -24.50 9.68
N PRO A 156 22.97 -25.46 9.16
CA PRO A 156 24.36 -25.24 8.78
C PRO A 156 24.50 -24.05 7.81
N PRO A 157 25.50 -23.16 7.97
CA PRO A 157 25.64 -21.98 7.11
C PRO A 157 25.65 -22.26 5.61
N ALA A 158 26.23 -23.39 5.18
CA ALA A 158 26.30 -23.80 3.78
C ALA A 158 24.93 -24.17 3.17
N THR A 159 23.94 -24.54 3.98
CA THR A 159 22.61 -24.97 3.53
C THR A 159 21.53 -23.93 3.81
N ARG A 160 21.89 -22.79 4.42
CA ARG A 160 20.92 -21.72 4.71
C ARG A 160 20.40 -21.13 3.40
N PRO A 161 19.08 -21.11 3.17
CA PRO A 161 18.52 -20.48 1.99
C PRO A 161 18.78 -18.97 2.05
N ARG A 162 19.05 -18.39 0.88
CA ARG A 162 19.20 -16.94 0.75
C ARG A 162 17.87 -16.25 1.01
N VAL A 163 17.91 -15.00 1.49
CA VAL A 163 16.72 -14.15 1.72
C VAL A 163 15.83 -14.07 0.46
N HIS A 164 16.44 -14.07 -0.72
CA HIS A 164 15.71 -14.11 -1.99
C HIS A 164 14.82 -15.35 -2.12
N GLY A 165 15.29 -16.54 -1.71
CA GLY A 165 14.50 -17.78 -1.74
C GLY A 165 13.31 -17.73 -0.78
N VAL A 166 13.54 -17.23 0.45
CA VAL A 166 12.50 -17.01 1.46
C VAL A 166 11.39 -16.08 0.93
N ARG A 167 11.78 -14.94 0.35
CA ARG A 167 10.83 -13.97 -0.23
C ARG A 167 10.07 -14.54 -1.42
N SER A 168 10.75 -15.26 -2.30
CA SER A 168 10.13 -15.83 -3.51
C SER A 168 9.12 -16.92 -3.17
N HIS A 169 9.41 -17.75 -2.16
CA HIS A 169 8.45 -18.73 -1.63
C HIS A 169 7.17 -18.06 -1.11
N LEU A 170 7.30 -17.08 -0.22
CA LEU A 170 6.13 -16.38 0.33
C LEU A 170 5.33 -15.67 -0.78
N ARG A 171 6.00 -14.98 -1.71
CA ARG A 171 5.32 -14.31 -2.84
C ARG A 171 4.53 -15.29 -3.69
N ARG A 172 5.11 -16.43 -4.03
CA ARG A 172 4.43 -17.46 -4.81
C ARG A 172 3.14 -17.92 -4.13
N ARG A 173 3.20 -18.23 -2.84
CA ARG A 173 2.01 -18.62 -2.05
C ARG A 173 0.93 -17.53 -1.99
N LEU A 174 1.34 -16.26 -1.92
CA LEU A 174 0.40 -15.13 -1.94
C LEU A 174 -0.20 -14.89 -3.33
N LEU A 175 0.57 -15.09 -4.40
CA LEU A 175 0.12 -14.85 -5.78
C LEU A 175 -0.77 -15.97 -6.33
N GLU A 176 -0.49 -17.22 -5.96
CA GLU A 176 -1.37 -18.39 -6.25
C GLU A 176 -2.81 -18.12 -5.79
N PHE A 177 -2.99 -17.41 -4.68
CA PHE A 177 -4.31 -17.06 -4.16
C PHE A 177 -5.02 -15.94 -4.92
N VAL A 178 -4.27 -14.94 -5.42
CA VAL A 178 -4.87 -13.78 -6.10
C VAL A 178 -5.40 -14.13 -7.49
N GLY A 179 -5.32 -15.40 -7.91
CA GLY A 179 -5.82 -15.88 -9.20
C GLY A 179 -5.04 -15.29 -10.36
N ASP A 180 -3.76 -14.96 -10.14
CA ASP A 180 -2.91 -14.46 -11.21
C ASP A 180 -2.63 -15.58 -12.23
N ASN A 181 -3.34 -15.53 -13.35
CA ASN A 181 -3.22 -16.44 -14.49
C ASN A 181 -1.93 -16.24 -15.32
N GLY A 182 -0.84 -15.80 -14.68
CA GLY A 182 0.48 -15.70 -15.32
C GLY A 182 0.93 -14.30 -15.74
N TYR A 183 0.42 -13.22 -15.13
CA TYR A 183 1.00 -11.89 -15.33
C TYR A 183 2.34 -11.73 -14.60
N PHE A 184 2.56 -12.40 -13.45
CA PHE A 184 3.88 -12.48 -12.82
C PHE A 184 4.65 -13.70 -13.32
N ARG A 185 5.39 -13.53 -14.42
CA ARG A 185 6.42 -14.49 -14.85
C ARG A 185 7.52 -14.57 -13.78
N HIS A 186 7.43 -15.58 -12.93
CA HIS A 186 8.55 -15.96 -12.08
C HIS A 186 9.61 -16.65 -12.96
N GLY A 187 10.81 -16.07 -12.99
CA GLY A 187 11.99 -16.76 -13.51
C GLY A 187 12.36 -17.93 -12.59
N ASP A 188 12.60 -19.07 -13.22
CA ASP A 188 13.19 -20.35 -12.79
C ASP A 188 13.24 -20.76 -11.30
N GLU A 189 12.87 -22.03 -11.11
CA GLU A 189 13.39 -22.99 -10.13
C GLU A 189 14.00 -22.38 -8.85
N THR A 190 13.16 -21.80 -8.00
CA THR A 190 13.61 -21.50 -6.64
C THR A 190 13.71 -22.82 -5.88
N PRO A 191 14.88 -23.19 -5.32
CA PRO A 191 15.03 -24.44 -4.58
C PRO A 191 13.99 -24.52 -3.46
N ALA A 192 13.42 -25.71 -3.26
CA ALA A 192 12.50 -25.96 -2.17
C ALA A 192 13.14 -25.54 -0.85
N LEU A 193 12.42 -24.73 -0.06
CA LEU A 193 12.87 -24.36 1.27
C LEU A 193 12.75 -25.55 2.21
N PRO A 194 13.66 -25.68 3.20
CA PRO A 194 13.50 -26.65 4.28
C PRO A 194 12.11 -26.50 4.94
N PRO A 195 11.43 -27.61 5.32
CA PRO A 195 10.08 -27.55 5.88
C PRO A 195 9.92 -26.57 7.04
N ASP A 196 10.90 -26.53 7.96
CA ASP A 196 10.88 -25.64 9.13
C ASP A 196 10.96 -24.15 8.76
N VAL A 197 11.52 -23.83 7.59
CA VAL A 197 11.57 -22.47 7.03
C VAL A 197 10.31 -22.17 6.21
N ALA A 198 9.81 -23.16 5.47
CA ALA A 198 8.65 -23.03 4.59
C ALA A 198 7.34 -22.91 5.38
N GLN A 199 7.15 -23.73 6.42
CA GLN A 199 5.89 -23.81 7.17
C GLN A 199 5.44 -22.46 7.76
N PRO A 200 6.29 -21.67 8.46
CA PRO A 200 5.88 -20.35 8.94
C PRO A 200 5.41 -19.40 7.82
N LEU A 201 6.05 -19.46 6.64
CA LEU A 201 5.67 -18.65 5.48
C LEU A 201 4.33 -19.09 4.91
N ASP A 202 4.09 -20.40 4.87
CA ASP A 202 2.84 -21.00 4.44
C ASP A 202 1.70 -20.65 5.38
N GLU A 203 1.96 -20.59 6.70
CA GLU A 203 1.00 -20.13 7.70
C GLU A 203 0.65 -18.65 7.53
N ILE A 204 1.62 -17.77 7.22
CA ILE A 204 1.34 -16.37 6.87
C ILE A 204 0.41 -16.30 5.65
N ALA A 205 0.77 -17.01 4.58
CA ALA A 205 -0.02 -17.02 3.35
C ALA A 205 -1.43 -17.56 3.62
N ALA A 206 -1.55 -18.75 4.22
CA ALA A 206 -2.83 -19.36 4.56
C ALA A 206 -3.70 -18.41 5.39
N HIS A 207 -3.14 -17.75 6.41
CA HIS A 207 -3.90 -16.82 7.23
C HIS A 207 -4.42 -15.61 6.42
N LEU A 208 -3.55 -14.95 5.64
CA LEU A 208 -3.93 -13.82 4.78
C LEU A 208 -5.00 -14.19 3.74
N THR A 209 -5.00 -15.44 3.28
CA THR A 209 -5.99 -15.96 2.33
C THR A 209 -7.30 -16.41 2.98
N SER A 210 -7.29 -16.73 4.28
CA SER A 210 -8.41 -17.36 4.99
C SER A 210 -9.57 -16.43 5.37
N ARG A 211 -9.57 -15.17 4.92
CA ARG A 211 -10.54 -14.11 5.28
C ARG A 211 -10.58 -13.77 6.79
N ARG A 212 -9.61 -14.23 7.58
CA ARG A 212 -9.55 -13.98 9.04
C ARG A 212 -8.88 -12.66 9.39
N THR A 213 -8.00 -12.16 8.53
CA THR A 213 -7.37 -10.84 8.72
C THR A 213 -8.28 -9.74 8.20
N PRO A 214 -8.40 -8.60 8.91
CA PRO A 214 -9.03 -7.44 8.34
C PRO A 214 -8.34 -7.04 7.03
N GLY A 215 -9.14 -6.87 5.98
CA GLY A 215 -8.66 -6.42 4.68
C GLY A 215 -8.23 -4.96 4.75
N LEU A 216 -7.17 -4.62 4.03
CA LEU A 216 -6.76 -3.23 3.82
C LEU A 216 -7.39 -2.71 2.53
N VAL A 217 -8.18 -1.64 2.64
CA VAL A 217 -8.70 -0.88 1.50
C VAL A 217 -8.00 0.46 1.45
N LEU A 218 -7.39 0.79 0.31
CA LEU A 218 -6.85 2.13 0.09
C LEU A 218 -7.96 3.05 -0.42
N ALA A 219 -8.23 4.10 0.33
CA ALA A 219 -9.21 5.12 -0.03
C ALA A 219 -8.52 6.46 -0.31
N PHE A 220 -8.99 7.13 -1.36
CA PHE A 220 -8.44 8.37 -1.89
C PHE A 220 -9.47 9.49 -1.66
N PRO A 221 -9.39 10.20 -0.52
CA PRO A 221 -10.20 11.40 -0.30
C PRO A 221 -9.79 12.55 -1.24
N SER A 222 -10.59 13.60 -1.28
CA SER A 222 -10.21 14.89 -1.90
C SER A 222 -9.16 15.64 -1.05
N ALA A 223 -8.09 14.96 -0.68
CA ALA A 223 -7.04 15.44 0.21
C ALA A 223 -5.67 14.90 -0.23
N PRO A 224 -4.56 15.56 0.12
CA PRO A 224 -3.21 15.16 -0.30
C PRO A 224 -2.64 13.96 0.51
N PHE A 225 -3.50 13.02 0.89
CA PHE A 225 -3.10 11.79 1.59
C PHE A 225 -4.02 10.62 1.23
N VAL A 226 -3.51 9.40 1.41
CA VAL A 226 -4.23 8.14 1.24
C VAL A 226 -4.64 7.61 2.59
N LEU A 227 -5.84 7.04 2.68
CA LEU A 227 -6.33 6.39 3.90
C LEU A 227 -6.24 4.87 3.74
N GLY A 228 -5.60 4.21 4.70
CA GLY A 228 -5.67 2.76 4.85
C GLY A 228 -6.87 2.41 5.73
N LEU A 229 -7.94 1.93 5.11
CA LEU A 229 -9.14 1.48 5.82
C LEU A 229 -8.99 0.00 6.18
N ALA A 230 -9.07 -0.34 7.46
CA ALA A 230 -9.18 -1.70 7.93
C ALA A 230 -10.64 -2.16 7.82
N SER A 231 -10.88 -3.32 7.22
CA SER A 231 -12.21 -3.91 7.04
C SER A 231 -12.25 -5.30 7.66
N GLU A 232 -13.08 -5.50 8.69
CA GLU A 232 -13.30 -6.83 9.28
C GLU A 232 -13.87 -7.83 8.27
N ASN A 233 -14.60 -7.35 7.26
CA ASN A 233 -15.13 -8.17 6.18
C ASN A 233 -15.04 -7.43 4.83
N LEU A 234 -13.88 -7.59 4.19
CA LEU A 234 -13.60 -6.98 2.89
C LEU A 234 -14.62 -7.40 1.81
N HIS A 235 -15.10 -8.64 1.85
CA HIS A 235 -16.05 -9.14 0.85
C HIS A 235 -17.41 -8.47 1.02
N ALA A 236 -17.90 -8.32 2.26
CA ALA A 236 -19.15 -7.60 2.51
C ALA A 236 -19.09 -6.15 2.03
N PHE A 237 -17.94 -5.48 2.21
CA PHE A 237 -17.70 -4.16 1.61
C PHE A 237 -17.78 -4.21 0.08
N VAL A 238 -17.04 -5.11 -0.57
CA VAL A 238 -17.01 -5.22 -2.05
C VAL A 238 -18.40 -5.58 -2.59
N ASP A 239 -19.13 -6.50 -1.99
CA ASP A 239 -20.47 -6.92 -2.40
C ASP A 239 -21.49 -5.79 -2.25
N HIS A 240 -21.39 -4.99 -1.19
CA HIS A 240 -22.19 -3.78 -1.03
C HIS A 240 -21.85 -2.74 -2.11
N ALA A 241 -20.56 -2.47 -2.30
CA ALA A 241 -20.08 -1.48 -3.25
C ALA A 241 -20.34 -1.88 -4.71
N ARG A 242 -20.35 -3.16 -5.07
CA ARG A 242 -20.77 -3.62 -6.41
C ARG A 242 -22.25 -3.35 -6.67
N ARG A 243 -23.11 -3.54 -5.67
CA ARG A 243 -24.55 -3.24 -5.78
C ARG A 243 -24.85 -1.74 -5.78
N GLN A 244 -24.07 -0.97 -5.02
CA GLN A 244 -24.18 0.47 -4.94
C GLN A 244 -22.80 1.14 -5.10
N PRO A 245 -22.29 1.28 -6.34
CA PRO A 245 -20.93 1.81 -6.60
C PRO A 245 -20.72 3.20 -6.03
N THR A 246 -21.77 4.01 -6.02
CA THR A 246 -21.80 5.28 -5.29
C THR A 246 -22.85 5.17 -4.19
N HIS A 247 -22.42 5.34 -2.94
CA HIS A 247 -23.33 5.31 -1.81
C HIS A 247 -22.88 6.25 -0.69
N THR A 248 -23.84 6.60 0.15
CA THR A 248 -23.63 7.51 1.27
C THR A 248 -23.09 6.76 2.48
N VAL A 249 -22.14 7.34 3.18
CA VAL A 249 -21.53 6.79 4.39
C VAL A 249 -21.62 7.75 5.56
N HIS A 250 -21.74 7.19 6.76
CA HIS A 250 -21.58 7.91 8.00
C HIS A 250 -20.16 7.74 8.54
N LEU A 251 -19.61 8.87 8.98
CA LEU A 251 -18.30 8.94 9.60
C LEU A 251 -18.48 9.23 11.09
N ARG A 252 -17.93 8.35 11.93
CA ARG A 252 -17.94 8.51 13.38
C ARG A 252 -16.53 8.40 13.92
N ARG A 253 -16.15 9.37 14.75
CA ARG A 253 -14.92 9.28 15.54
C ARG A 253 -15.21 8.43 16.77
N LEU A 254 -14.45 7.36 16.97
CA LEU A 254 -14.69 6.43 18.07
C LEU A 254 -14.08 6.98 19.37
N PRO A 255 -14.85 7.03 20.48
CA PRO A 255 -14.30 7.33 21.80
C PRO A 255 -13.57 6.08 22.31
N ARG A 256 -12.24 6.03 22.20
CA ARG A 256 -11.43 5.01 22.88
C ARG A 256 -10.17 5.61 23.51
N THR A 257 -9.76 4.95 24.59
CA THR A 257 -8.60 5.13 25.49
C THR A 257 -7.22 4.86 24.84
N ALA A 258 -7.11 4.80 23.52
CA ALA A 258 -5.84 4.50 22.83
C ALA A 258 -5.06 5.77 22.46
N SER A 259 -3.75 5.62 22.27
CA SER A 259 -2.83 6.69 21.83
C SER A 259 -3.17 7.28 20.45
N HIS A 260 -4.03 6.63 19.66
CA HIS A 260 -4.41 7.04 18.31
C HIS A 260 -5.92 7.20 18.16
N PRO A 261 -6.41 8.34 17.66
CA PRO A 261 -7.82 8.51 17.29
C PRO A 261 -8.20 7.58 16.14
N VAL A 262 -9.29 6.83 16.31
CA VAL A 262 -9.83 5.94 15.28
C VAL A 262 -11.17 6.45 14.79
N TRP A 263 -11.35 6.42 13.48
CA TRP A 263 -12.60 6.73 12.80
C TRP A 263 -13.23 5.47 12.25
N GLN A 264 -14.55 5.50 12.14
CA GLN A 264 -15.36 4.42 11.60
C GLN A 264 -16.20 4.95 10.44
N ILE A 265 -16.28 4.13 9.39
CA ILE A 265 -17.11 4.30 8.21
C ILE A 265 -18.16 3.18 8.21
N ARG A 266 -19.42 3.55 7.99
CA ARG A 266 -20.54 2.62 7.73
C ARG A 266 -21.46 3.18 6.65
N PRO A 267 -22.11 2.37 5.81
CA PRO A 267 -23.15 2.85 4.90
C PRO A 267 -24.29 3.51 5.67
N ALA A 268 -24.86 4.58 5.13
CA ALA A 268 -25.99 5.27 5.75
C ALA A 268 -27.30 4.49 5.59
N GLY A 269 -27.53 3.90 4.41
CA GLY A 269 -28.76 3.16 4.11
C GLY A 269 -28.83 1.75 4.72
N ASP A 270 -27.67 1.15 4.99
CA ASP A 270 -27.55 -0.15 5.64
C ASP A 270 -26.29 -0.19 6.54
N PRO A 271 -26.36 0.36 7.76
CA PRO A 271 -25.21 0.44 8.66
C PRO A 271 -24.63 -0.92 9.07
N GLY A 272 -25.36 -2.03 8.81
CA GLY A 272 -24.92 -3.39 9.08
C GLY A 272 -24.20 -4.06 7.90
N ALA A 273 -24.26 -3.49 6.69
CA ALA A 273 -23.68 -4.11 5.50
C ALA A 273 -22.16 -4.28 5.60
N TYR A 274 -21.45 -3.27 6.09
CA TYR A 274 -20.03 -3.36 6.41
C TYR A 274 -19.64 -2.28 7.40
N ALA A 275 -18.51 -2.48 8.08
CA ALA A 275 -17.82 -1.44 8.83
C ALA A 275 -16.35 -1.42 8.44
N MET A 276 -15.77 -0.22 8.39
CA MET A 276 -14.34 -0.05 8.24
C MET A 276 -13.83 0.99 9.22
N THR A 277 -12.57 0.87 9.61
CA THR A 277 -11.90 1.79 10.52
C THR A 277 -10.63 2.35 9.91
N PHE A 278 -10.25 3.55 10.32
CA PHE A 278 -9.05 4.22 9.82
C PHE A 278 -8.55 5.29 10.80
N SER A 279 -7.32 5.73 10.59
CA SER A 279 -6.71 6.87 11.27
C SER A 279 -6.54 8.03 10.29
N LEU A 280 -6.63 9.25 10.81
CA LEU A 280 -6.23 10.44 10.08
C LEU A 280 -4.75 10.75 10.36
N PRO A 281 -4.07 11.49 9.46
CA PRO A 281 -2.75 12.04 9.77
C PRO A 281 -2.75 12.78 11.11
N GLU A 282 -1.68 12.65 11.89
CA GLU A 282 -1.58 13.18 13.26
C GLU A 282 -1.80 14.69 13.30
N GLN A 283 -1.34 15.42 12.28
CA GLN A 283 -1.56 16.86 12.18
C GLN A 283 -3.06 17.21 12.05
N VAL A 284 -3.81 16.42 11.29
CA VAL A 284 -5.26 16.60 11.14
C VAL A 284 -5.95 16.32 12.47
N GLU A 285 -5.57 15.24 13.17
CA GLU A 285 -6.08 14.93 14.51
C GLU A 285 -5.72 15.99 15.55
N ALA A 286 -4.48 16.47 15.55
CA ALA A 286 -4.01 17.51 16.45
C ALA A 286 -4.79 18.81 16.21
N TRP A 287 -5.04 19.17 14.95
CA TRP A 287 -5.88 20.31 14.61
C TRP A 287 -7.32 20.14 15.10
N ILE A 288 -7.93 18.97 14.93
CA ILE A 288 -9.27 18.68 15.47
C ILE A 288 -9.28 18.86 17.00
N ARG A 289 -8.24 18.38 17.69
CA ARG A 289 -8.14 18.39 19.16
C ARG A 289 -7.66 19.69 19.78
N ALA A 290 -7.07 20.60 19.01
CA ALA A 290 -6.37 21.77 19.57
C ALA A 290 -7.25 22.75 20.36
N GLN A 291 -8.58 22.66 20.25
CA GLN A 291 -9.52 23.41 21.08
C GLN A 291 -10.71 22.53 21.45
N GLU A 292 -10.81 22.11 22.72
CA GLU A 292 -11.84 21.19 23.21
C GLU A 292 -13.27 21.65 22.88
N GLU A 293 -13.55 22.95 23.01
CA GLU A 293 -14.85 23.56 22.72
C GLU A 293 -15.26 23.43 21.25
N THR A 294 -14.30 23.34 20.32
CA THR A 294 -14.56 23.28 18.87
C THR A 294 -14.24 21.93 18.23
N VAL A 295 -13.91 20.89 19.02
CA VAL A 295 -13.58 19.55 18.50
C VAL A 295 -14.66 19.02 17.58
N ASN A 296 -15.92 19.17 17.97
CA ASN A 296 -17.07 18.70 17.19
C ASN A 296 -17.22 19.48 15.87
N ASP A 297 -16.99 20.79 15.89
CA ASP A 297 -17.08 21.63 14.70
C ASP A 297 -15.94 21.37 13.73
N ARG A 298 -14.71 21.23 14.23
CA ARG A 298 -13.53 20.86 13.44
C ARG A 298 -13.65 19.46 12.87
N ALA A 299 -14.13 18.49 13.64
CA ALA A 299 -14.43 17.15 13.15
C ALA A 299 -15.50 17.20 12.05
N ARG A 300 -16.55 18.01 12.22
CA ARG A 300 -17.59 18.22 11.19
C ARG A 300 -17.02 18.88 9.94
N TRP A 301 -16.09 19.83 10.08
CA TRP A 301 -15.39 20.46 8.98
C TRP A 301 -14.58 19.44 8.15
N ILE A 302 -13.80 18.58 8.81
CA ILE A 302 -13.03 17.51 8.14
C ILE A 302 -13.94 16.57 7.37
N LYS A 303 -15.04 16.12 7.98
CA LYS A 303 -16.02 15.26 7.29
C LYS A 303 -16.58 15.92 6.03
N ARG A 304 -16.86 17.24 6.08
CA ARG A 304 -17.49 17.99 4.97
C ARG A 304 -16.54 18.42 3.86
N HIS A 305 -15.27 18.67 4.16
CA HIS A 305 -14.33 19.27 3.19
C HIS A 305 -13.24 18.31 2.75
N VAL A 306 -12.79 17.44 3.65
CA VAL A 306 -11.65 16.54 3.42
C VAL A 306 -12.14 15.14 3.09
N LEU A 307 -13.14 14.65 3.84
CA LEU A 307 -13.69 13.28 3.71
C LEU A 307 -15.07 13.27 3.02
N SER A 308 -15.39 14.32 2.27
CA SER A 308 -16.70 14.49 1.63
C SER A 308 -16.98 13.40 0.61
N THR A 309 -15.96 13.01 -0.15
CA THR A 309 -15.97 11.89 -1.08
C THR A 309 -14.64 11.15 -0.95
N MET A 310 -14.72 9.84 -0.82
CA MET A 310 -13.56 8.95 -0.88
C MET A 310 -13.73 8.01 -2.06
N THR A 311 -12.72 7.96 -2.93
CA THR A 311 -12.69 7.04 -4.06
C THR A 311 -11.94 5.78 -3.65
N VAL A 312 -12.47 4.62 -3.98
CA VAL A 312 -11.81 3.32 -3.80
C VAL A 312 -11.72 2.65 -5.16
N TYR A 313 -10.55 2.08 -5.47
CA TYR A 313 -10.34 1.29 -6.67
C TYR A 313 -10.28 -0.19 -6.29
N TRP A 314 -11.01 -1.01 -7.03
CA TRP A 314 -11.03 -2.45 -6.87
C TRP A 314 -10.72 -3.13 -8.19
N LEU A 315 -9.90 -4.18 -8.16
CA LEU A 315 -9.58 -4.97 -9.34
C LEU A 315 -10.42 -6.25 -9.33
N ASP A 316 -11.10 -6.51 -10.45
CA ASP A 316 -11.90 -7.71 -10.68
C ASP A 316 -11.51 -8.34 -12.02
N GLY A 317 -10.59 -9.31 -11.96
CA GLY A 317 -9.91 -9.80 -13.16
C GLY A 317 -9.21 -8.65 -13.89
N ASP A 318 -9.58 -8.41 -15.14
CA ASP A 318 -9.05 -7.31 -15.97
C ASP A 318 -9.84 -6.00 -15.87
N HIS A 319 -10.91 -5.97 -15.08
CA HIS A 319 -11.72 -4.77 -14.88
C HIS A 319 -11.28 -4.00 -13.63
N THR A 320 -11.16 -2.68 -13.78
CA THR A 320 -11.04 -1.78 -12.64
C THR A 320 -12.42 -1.24 -12.31
N LEU A 321 -12.90 -1.54 -11.10
CA LEU A 321 -14.11 -0.96 -10.53
C LEU A 321 -13.74 0.25 -9.68
N THR A 322 -14.56 1.29 -9.76
CA THR A 322 -14.42 2.50 -8.94
C THR A 322 -15.64 2.65 -8.05
N PHE A 323 -15.42 2.77 -6.76
CA PHE A 323 -16.45 3.01 -5.77
C PHE A 323 -16.29 4.41 -5.16
N GLN A 324 -17.40 5.10 -4.93
CA GLN A 324 -17.44 6.42 -4.29
C GLN A 324 -18.21 6.36 -2.99
N LEU A 325 -17.51 6.59 -1.88
CA LEU A 325 -18.09 6.72 -0.55
C LEU A 325 -18.33 8.20 -0.28
N ARG A 326 -19.61 8.61 -0.25
CA ARG A 326 -19.99 10.02 -0.07
C ARG A 326 -20.42 10.28 1.36
N TYR A 327 -19.75 11.19 2.06
CA TYR A 327 -20.19 11.57 3.39
C TYR A 327 -21.50 12.36 3.33
N THR A 328 -22.46 11.96 4.15
CA THR A 328 -23.69 12.74 4.39
C THR A 328 -23.76 13.15 5.87
N PRO A 329 -23.94 14.45 6.17
CA PRO A 329 -24.24 14.88 7.52
C PRO A 329 -25.51 14.20 8.03
N VAL A 330 -25.48 13.70 9.28
CA VAL A 330 -26.72 13.29 9.94
C VAL A 330 -27.52 14.56 10.21
N GLU A 331 -28.70 14.69 9.59
CA GLU A 331 -29.68 15.69 10.02
C GLU A 331 -30.11 15.33 11.44
N LEU A 332 -29.84 16.22 12.39
CA LEU A 332 -30.45 16.12 13.70
C LEU A 332 -31.94 16.35 13.48
N ARG A 333 -32.76 15.31 13.66
CA ARG A 333 -34.21 15.51 13.82
C ARG A 333 -34.38 16.44 15.01
N GLY A 334 -34.96 17.61 14.75
CA GLY A 334 -35.24 18.66 15.74
C GLY A 334 -36.27 18.23 16.78
#